data_AF-U2Q0B6-F1
#
_entry.id   AF-U2Q0B6-F1
#
_cell.length_a   1.000
_cell.length_b   1.000
_cell.length_c   1.000
_cell.angle_alpha   90.00
_cell.angle_beta   90.00
_cell.angle_gamma   90.00
#
_symmetry.space_group_name_H-M   'P 1'
#
loop_
_entity.id
_entity.type
_entity.pdbx_description
1 polymer ?
#
loop_
_entity_poly.entity_id
_entity_poly.type
_entity_poly.pdbx_seq_one_letter_code
_entity_poly.pdbx_strand_id
1 'polypeptide(L)'
;MAIYHMQAKVVSRGSGRSAVAASAYMSCSRMYNDYDGIQHDYTRKQGLIYQEVMLPPMAPLEWNDREQLWNAVEETEKTKDSRLAREFVVALPVELDKDSNISLLQDFIKKNFVDMGMCADFAIHDTDGHNPHAHILLTVRPLNENGTWQYKTEKEYLCIKDGEEKGFTASEFKTAQKQGWEKQYRYKVGKKKEYLTSSVAQEKGYERIDKHPKSSRYGRQNPISEQWNSDEQLCIW
;
A
#
# COMPACT_ATOMS: atom_id res chain seq x y z
N MET A 1 -15.74 -16.34 -27.80
CA MET A 1 -14.60 -17.11 -27.25
C MET A 1 -14.07 -16.26 -26.12
N ALA A 2 -14.29 -16.69 -24.88
CA ALA A 2 -13.82 -15.96 -23.71
C ALA A 2 -12.30 -15.78 -23.79
N ILE A 3 -11.86 -14.53 -23.82
CA ILE A 3 -10.44 -14.18 -23.75
C ILE A 3 -10.15 -13.89 -22.28
N TYR A 4 -9.25 -14.65 -21.69
CA TYR A 4 -8.74 -14.33 -20.36
C TYR A 4 -7.79 -13.13 -20.47
N HIS A 5 -8.08 -12.08 -19.72
CA HIS A 5 -7.17 -10.97 -19.49
C HIS A 5 -7.26 -10.53 -18.04
N MET A 6 -6.11 -10.47 -17.38
CA MET A 6 -5.96 -9.91 -16.04
C MET A 6 -4.61 -9.20 -15.96
N GLN A 7 -4.62 -7.95 -15.53
CA GLN A 7 -3.42 -7.15 -15.39
C GLN A 7 -3.38 -6.47 -14.02
N ALA A 8 -2.36 -6.76 -13.23
CA ALA A 8 -2.11 -6.08 -11.96
C ALA A 8 -1.09 -4.95 -12.12
N LYS A 9 -1.41 -3.76 -11.60
CA LYS A 9 -0.55 -2.56 -11.63
C LYS A 9 -0.50 -1.92 -10.26
N VAL A 10 0.60 -1.23 -9.97
CA VAL A 10 0.68 -0.34 -8.81
C VAL A 10 0.32 1.08 -9.24
N VAL A 11 -0.55 1.73 -8.46
CA VAL A 11 -0.74 3.18 -8.52
C VAL A 11 0.29 3.79 -7.58
N SER A 12 1.31 4.43 -8.15
CA SER A 12 2.41 5.03 -7.40
C SER A 12 2.48 6.53 -7.65
N ARG A 13 2.62 7.29 -6.57
CA ARG A 13 2.88 8.72 -6.64
C ARG A 13 4.19 9.03 -7.37
N GLY A 14 5.19 8.17 -7.21
CA GLY A 14 6.51 8.34 -7.83
C GLY A 14 6.49 8.23 -9.35
N SER A 15 5.46 7.60 -9.93
CA SER A 15 5.22 7.57 -11.38
C SER A 15 4.21 8.61 -11.86
N GLY A 16 3.88 9.59 -11.01
CA GLY A 16 2.92 10.65 -11.32
C GLY A 16 1.46 10.21 -11.32
N ARG A 17 1.13 9.07 -10.69
CA ARG A 17 -0.25 8.58 -10.56
C ARG A 17 -0.85 8.99 -9.21
N SER A 18 -2.16 9.18 -9.18
CA SER A 18 -2.96 9.47 -7.98
C SER A 18 -4.04 8.39 -7.82
N ALA A 19 -4.34 8.00 -6.57
CA ALA A 19 -5.41 7.06 -6.28
C ALA A 19 -6.79 7.70 -6.50
N VAL A 20 -6.95 8.97 -6.11
CA VAL A 20 -8.17 9.76 -6.37
C VAL A 20 -8.39 9.90 -7.88
N ALA A 21 -7.35 10.21 -8.65
CA ALA A 21 -7.45 10.29 -10.11
C ALA A 21 -7.84 8.95 -10.75
N ALA A 22 -7.26 7.84 -10.27
CA ALA A 22 -7.55 6.50 -10.77
C ALA A 22 -9.01 6.11 -10.48
N SER A 23 -9.48 6.34 -9.25
CA SER A 23 -10.87 6.10 -8.86
C SER A 23 -11.83 6.96 -9.66
N ALA A 24 -11.58 8.28 -9.80
CA ALA A 24 -12.42 9.19 -10.59
C ALA A 24 -12.53 8.74 -12.04
N TYR A 25 -11.41 8.30 -12.64
CA TYR A 25 -11.35 7.84 -14.02
C TYR A 25 -12.19 6.58 -14.23
N MET A 26 -12.01 5.55 -13.40
CA MET A 26 -12.75 4.30 -13.55
C MET A 26 -14.21 4.44 -13.15
N SER A 27 -14.56 5.32 -12.21
CA SER A 27 -15.94 5.56 -11.79
C SER A 27 -16.71 6.54 -12.67
N CYS A 28 -16.09 7.08 -13.73
CA CYS A 28 -16.58 8.21 -14.53
C CYS A 28 -17.12 9.35 -13.66
N SER A 29 -16.46 9.60 -12.53
CA SER A 29 -16.91 10.56 -11.52
C SER A 29 -16.04 11.82 -11.55
N ARG A 30 -16.52 12.83 -10.83
CA ARG A 30 -15.74 14.02 -10.49
C ARG A 30 -15.32 13.93 -9.04
N MET A 31 -14.02 13.90 -8.77
CA MET A 31 -13.46 13.78 -7.42
C MET A 31 -12.34 14.79 -7.16
N TYR A 32 -12.28 15.34 -5.96
CA TYR A 32 -11.25 16.28 -5.52
C TYR A 32 -10.15 15.56 -4.75
N ASN A 33 -8.89 15.84 -5.08
CA ASN A 33 -7.72 15.30 -4.39
C ASN A 33 -7.15 16.33 -3.41
N ASP A 34 -7.32 16.07 -2.11
CA ASP A 34 -6.86 16.97 -1.04
C ASP A 34 -5.33 17.10 -0.99
N TYR A 35 -4.59 16.10 -1.48
CA TYR A 35 -3.12 16.09 -1.44
C TYR A 35 -2.48 17.11 -2.39
N ASP A 36 -2.98 17.23 -3.62
CA ASP A 36 -2.44 18.11 -4.66
C ASP A 36 -3.36 19.28 -5.03
N GLY A 37 -4.59 19.31 -4.51
CA GLY A 37 -5.59 20.33 -4.77
C GLY A 37 -6.22 20.23 -6.17
N ILE A 38 -6.10 19.09 -6.85
CA ILE A 38 -6.58 18.91 -8.22
C ILE A 38 -7.99 18.30 -8.21
N GLN A 39 -8.89 18.93 -8.97
CA GLN A 39 -10.19 18.34 -9.32
C GLN A 39 -10.03 17.42 -10.54
N HIS A 40 -10.25 16.13 -10.35
CA HIS A 40 -10.31 15.15 -11.44
C HIS A 40 -11.77 15.01 -11.90
N ASP A 41 -12.07 15.38 -13.14
CA ASP A 41 -13.43 15.31 -13.70
C ASP A 41 -13.48 14.39 -14.93
N TYR A 42 -14.03 13.20 -14.75
CA TYR A 42 -14.22 12.21 -15.81
C TYR A 42 -15.70 11.93 -16.10
N THR A 43 -16.59 12.85 -15.71
CA THR A 43 -18.06 12.73 -15.91
C THR A 43 -18.48 12.63 -17.39
N ARG A 44 -17.59 13.00 -18.32
CA ARG A 44 -17.81 12.91 -19.76
C ARG A 44 -17.45 11.54 -20.35
N LYS A 45 -16.80 10.66 -19.58
CA LYS A 45 -16.42 9.33 -20.04
C LYS A 45 -17.66 8.44 -20.14
N GLN A 46 -17.79 7.72 -21.24
CA GLN A 46 -18.90 6.82 -21.53
C GLN A 46 -18.49 5.36 -21.28
N GLY A 47 -19.49 4.47 -21.32
CA GLY A 47 -19.28 3.03 -21.20
C GLY A 47 -19.31 2.50 -19.76
N LEU A 48 -19.54 3.33 -18.75
CA LEU A 48 -19.72 2.85 -17.37
C LEU A 48 -21.04 2.07 -17.23
N ILE A 49 -20.94 0.83 -16.79
CA ILE A 49 -22.08 -0.08 -16.59
C ILE A 49 -22.48 -0.18 -15.11
N TYR A 50 -21.47 -0.25 -14.24
CA TYR A 50 -21.64 -0.43 -12.80
C TYR A 50 -20.40 0.08 -12.05
N GLN A 51 -20.59 0.48 -10.79
CA GLN A 51 -19.52 0.86 -9.88
C GLN A 51 -19.94 0.63 -8.43
N GLU A 52 -18.99 0.28 -7.57
CA GLU A 52 -19.25 0.01 -6.15
C GLU A 52 -17.95 0.06 -5.34
N VAL A 53 -18.07 0.47 -4.07
CA VAL A 53 -17.01 0.31 -3.07
C VAL A 53 -17.43 -0.79 -2.10
N MET A 54 -16.58 -1.79 -1.93
CA MET A 54 -16.76 -2.88 -0.97
C MET A 54 -15.75 -2.72 0.16
N LEU A 55 -16.26 -2.71 1.38
CA LEU A 55 -15.48 -2.47 2.60
C LEU A 55 -15.34 -3.73 3.44
N PRO A 56 -14.17 -3.98 4.05
CA PRO A 56 -14.02 -5.01 5.07
C PRO A 56 -14.67 -4.54 6.38
N PRO A 57 -15.00 -5.44 7.32
CA PRO A 57 -15.80 -5.09 8.51
C PRO A 57 -15.21 -4.00 9.41
N MET A 58 -13.89 -3.83 9.41
CA MET A 58 -13.21 -2.82 10.23
C MET A 58 -13.08 -1.45 9.56
N ALA A 59 -13.39 -1.32 8.26
CA ALA A 59 -13.25 -0.03 7.57
C ALA A 59 -14.35 0.96 7.99
N PRO A 60 -14.02 2.26 8.15
CA PRO A 60 -15.01 3.31 8.34
C PRO A 60 -16.11 3.28 7.26
N LEU A 61 -17.37 3.28 7.68
CA LEU A 61 -18.52 3.22 6.74
C LEU A 61 -18.59 4.41 5.79
N GLU A 62 -18.05 5.57 6.19
CA GLU A 62 -17.95 6.76 5.35
C GLU A 62 -17.11 6.52 4.08
N TRP A 63 -16.21 5.52 4.09
CA TRP A 63 -15.44 5.12 2.91
C TRP A 63 -16.25 4.35 1.87
N ASN A 64 -17.56 4.13 2.06
CA ASN A 64 -18.44 3.77 0.95
C ASN A 64 -18.49 4.91 -0.10
N ASP A 65 -18.20 6.14 0.32
CA ASP A 65 -17.86 7.22 -0.57
C ASP A 65 -16.40 7.08 -1.04
N ARG A 66 -16.22 6.91 -2.36
CA ARG A 66 -14.90 6.72 -2.97
C ARG A 66 -13.98 7.93 -2.82
N GLU A 67 -14.51 9.15 -2.78
CA GLU A 67 -13.69 10.36 -2.59
C GLU A 67 -13.11 10.37 -1.17
N GLN A 68 -13.92 10.01 -0.18
CA GLN A 68 -13.44 9.87 1.20
C GLN A 68 -12.41 8.75 1.33
N LEU A 69 -12.67 7.56 0.75
CA LEU A 69 -11.72 6.45 0.81
C LEU A 69 -10.36 6.82 0.22
N TRP A 70 -10.33 7.36 -1.00
CA TRP A 70 -9.08 7.60 -1.70
C TRP A 70 -8.33 8.83 -1.20
N ASN A 71 -9.02 9.85 -0.65
CA ASN A 71 -8.34 10.92 0.09
C ASN A 71 -7.73 10.42 1.41
N ALA A 72 -8.40 9.52 2.14
CA ALA A 72 -7.83 8.92 3.36
C ALA A 72 -6.55 8.10 3.07
N VAL A 73 -6.49 7.46 1.89
CA VAL A 73 -5.26 6.80 1.39
C VAL A 73 -4.17 7.81 1.07
N GLU A 74 -4.48 8.87 0.30
CA GLU A 74 -3.51 9.91 -0.09
C GLU A 74 -2.92 10.62 1.14
N GLU A 75 -3.75 10.97 2.14
CA GLU A 75 -3.36 11.61 3.39
C GLU A 75 -2.36 10.76 4.19
N THR A 76 -2.59 9.45 4.24
CA THR A 76 -1.78 8.52 5.03
C THR A 76 -0.39 8.31 4.43
N GLU A 77 -0.26 8.47 3.12
CA GLU A 77 0.95 8.22 2.37
C GLU A 77 1.80 9.48 2.22
N LYS A 78 2.94 9.54 2.91
CA LYS A 78 3.68 10.81 3.13
C LYS A 78 4.87 11.04 2.19
N THR A 79 5.28 10.05 1.41
CA THR A 79 6.49 10.16 0.58
C THR A 79 6.15 10.33 -0.90
N LYS A 80 7.01 11.01 -1.64
CA LYS A 80 6.82 11.25 -3.08
C LYS A 80 6.75 9.97 -3.93
N ASP A 81 7.25 8.86 -3.41
CA ASP A 81 7.34 7.54 -4.03
C ASP A 81 6.36 6.52 -3.40
N SER A 82 5.39 6.99 -2.62
CA SER A 82 4.37 6.14 -2.01
C SER A 82 3.61 5.31 -3.04
N ARG A 83 3.46 4.02 -2.74
CA ARG A 83 2.50 3.12 -3.39
C ARG A 83 1.12 3.35 -2.77
N LEU A 84 0.18 3.84 -3.55
CA LEU A 84 -1.13 4.32 -3.08
C LEU A 84 -2.19 3.23 -3.14
N ALA A 85 -2.23 2.51 -4.26
CA ALA A 85 -3.20 1.45 -4.50
C ALA A 85 -2.63 0.37 -5.42
N ARG A 86 -3.34 -0.76 -5.50
CA ARG A 86 -3.15 -1.78 -6.53
C ARG A 86 -4.37 -1.79 -7.44
N GLU A 87 -4.15 -1.71 -8.73
CA GLU A 87 -5.19 -1.76 -9.75
C GLU A 87 -5.14 -3.11 -10.46
N PHE A 88 -6.27 -3.79 -10.55
CA PHE A 88 -6.50 -4.89 -11.47
C PHE A 88 -7.38 -4.41 -12.62
N VAL A 89 -7.02 -4.81 -13.84
CA VAL A 89 -7.90 -4.72 -15.01
C VAL A 89 -8.20 -6.13 -15.47
N VAL A 90 -9.48 -6.50 -15.49
CA VAL A 90 -9.93 -7.85 -15.83
C VAL A 90 -10.93 -7.81 -16.99
N ALA A 91 -10.81 -8.74 -17.93
CA ALA A 91 -11.88 -8.97 -18.91
C ALA A 91 -13.01 -9.78 -18.27
N LEU A 92 -14.24 -9.44 -18.61
CA LEU A 92 -15.43 -10.15 -18.18
C LEU A 92 -16.02 -10.96 -19.35
N PRO A 93 -16.70 -12.09 -19.09
CA PRO A 93 -17.34 -12.86 -20.15
C PRO A 93 -18.45 -12.06 -20.83
N VAL A 94 -18.37 -11.95 -22.16
CA VAL A 94 -19.42 -11.31 -22.99
C VAL A 94 -20.71 -12.13 -23.01
N GLU A 95 -20.60 -13.42 -22.72
CA GLU A 95 -21.71 -14.36 -22.70
C GLU A 95 -22.61 -14.18 -21.45
N LEU A 96 -22.12 -13.48 -20.41
CA LEU A 96 -22.88 -13.17 -19.21
C LEU A 96 -23.62 -11.86 -19.37
N ASP A 97 -24.85 -11.80 -18.83
CA ASP A 97 -25.56 -10.54 -18.69
C ASP A 97 -24.90 -9.64 -17.63
N LYS A 98 -25.38 -8.40 -17.57
CA LYS A 98 -24.86 -7.37 -16.67
C LYS A 98 -24.90 -7.83 -15.20
N ASP A 99 -26.01 -8.37 -14.74
CA ASP A 99 -26.20 -8.69 -13.33
C ASP A 99 -25.33 -9.89 -12.93
N SER A 100 -25.21 -10.88 -13.82
CA SER A 100 -24.30 -12.01 -13.67
C SER A 100 -22.83 -11.57 -13.60
N ASN A 101 -22.44 -10.60 -14.43
CA ASN A 101 -21.09 -10.01 -14.39
C ASN A 101 -20.84 -9.23 -13.09
N ILE A 102 -21.84 -8.50 -12.57
CA ILE A 102 -21.75 -7.81 -11.28
C ILE A 102 -21.57 -8.82 -10.16
N SER A 103 -22.44 -9.83 -10.05
CA SER A 103 -22.36 -10.85 -9.00
C SER A 103 -21.06 -11.65 -9.06
N LEU A 104 -20.62 -12.05 -10.26
CA LEU A 104 -19.32 -12.71 -10.44
C LEU A 104 -18.17 -11.87 -9.88
N LEU A 105 -18.16 -10.58 -10.20
CA LEU A 105 -17.10 -9.68 -9.79
C LEU A 105 -17.15 -9.37 -8.28
N GLN A 106 -18.35 -9.16 -7.72
CA GLN A 106 -18.55 -8.98 -6.28
C GLN A 106 -18.05 -10.20 -5.49
N ASP A 107 -18.41 -11.41 -5.92
CA ASP A 107 -17.98 -12.66 -5.28
C ASP A 107 -16.45 -12.83 -5.35
N PHE A 108 -15.86 -12.53 -6.51
CA PHE A 108 -14.41 -12.56 -6.69
C PHE A 108 -13.70 -11.54 -5.78
N ILE A 109 -14.16 -10.28 -5.76
CA ILE A 109 -13.57 -9.20 -4.96
C ILE A 109 -13.72 -9.50 -3.47
N LYS A 110 -14.90 -9.97 -3.06
CA LYS A 110 -15.16 -10.33 -1.67
C LYS A 110 -14.20 -11.39 -1.19
N LYS A 111 -14.18 -12.54 -1.88
CA LYS A 111 -13.39 -13.71 -1.48
C LYS A 111 -11.88 -13.43 -1.48
N ASN A 112 -11.39 -12.70 -2.47
CA ASN A 112 -9.95 -12.56 -2.70
C ASN A 112 -9.34 -11.29 -2.13
N PHE A 113 -10.13 -10.25 -1.84
CA PHE A 113 -9.59 -8.96 -1.38
C PHE A 113 -10.25 -8.47 -0.09
N VAL A 114 -11.58 -8.37 -0.07
CA VAL A 114 -12.30 -7.78 1.08
C VAL A 114 -12.19 -8.67 2.31
N ASP A 115 -12.36 -9.98 2.15
CA ASP A 115 -12.21 -10.94 3.25
C ASP A 115 -10.75 -11.04 3.74
N MET A 116 -9.78 -10.58 2.94
CA MET A 116 -8.38 -10.41 3.36
C MET A 116 -8.12 -9.08 4.09
N GLY A 117 -9.10 -8.17 4.16
CA GLY A 117 -9.03 -6.89 4.86
C GLY A 117 -8.72 -5.67 3.99
N MET A 118 -8.78 -5.79 2.66
CA MET A 118 -8.63 -4.65 1.73
C MET A 118 -9.96 -3.94 1.53
N CYS A 119 -9.93 -2.62 1.35
CA CYS A 119 -11.05 -1.92 0.72
C CYS A 119 -10.89 -2.05 -0.80
N ALA A 120 -12.00 -2.27 -1.50
CA ALA A 120 -12.02 -2.42 -2.95
C ALA A 120 -13.01 -1.44 -3.57
N ASP A 121 -12.55 -0.57 -4.46
CA ASP A 121 -13.39 0.26 -5.33
C ASP A 121 -13.31 -0.33 -6.73
N PHE A 122 -14.44 -0.59 -7.38
CA PHE A 122 -14.43 -1.18 -8.71
C PHE A 122 -15.49 -0.57 -9.62
N ALA A 123 -15.22 -0.69 -10.92
CA ALA A 123 -16.12 -0.23 -11.96
C ALA A 123 -16.07 -1.17 -13.17
N ILE A 124 -17.24 -1.48 -13.72
CA ILE A 124 -17.41 -2.28 -14.95
C ILE A 124 -17.67 -1.32 -16.12
N HIS A 125 -16.90 -1.51 -17.19
CA HIS A 125 -16.96 -0.72 -18.42
C HIS A 125 -17.28 -1.62 -19.61
N ASP A 126 -18.11 -1.12 -20.51
CA ASP A 126 -18.35 -1.71 -21.81
C ASP A 126 -18.73 -0.58 -22.79
N THR A 127 -17.75 -0.11 -23.58
CA THR A 127 -17.94 1.07 -24.43
C THR A 127 -18.63 0.74 -25.75
N ASP A 128 -18.35 -0.43 -26.32
CA ASP A 128 -18.83 -0.87 -27.64
C ASP A 128 -19.69 -2.14 -27.59
N GLY A 129 -19.96 -2.70 -26.40
CA GLY A 129 -20.80 -3.89 -26.23
C GLY A 129 -20.07 -5.21 -26.49
N HIS A 130 -18.74 -5.16 -26.69
CA HIS A 130 -17.96 -6.29 -27.16
C HIS A 130 -16.76 -6.62 -26.26
N ASN A 131 -16.46 -5.76 -25.29
CA ASN A 131 -15.33 -5.94 -24.38
C ASN A 131 -15.66 -5.43 -22.97
N PRO A 132 -16.58 -6.11 -22.26
CA PRO A 132 -16.84 -5.81 -20.87
C PRO A 132 -15.58 -6.10 -20.07
N HIS A 133 -15.13 -5.12 -19.30
CA HIS A 133 -13.95 -5.22 -18.45
C HIS A 133 -14.20 -4.48 -17.14
N ALA A 134 -13.48 -4.86 -16.10
CA ALA A 134 -13.54 -4.16 -14.83
C ALA A 134 -12.19 -3.61 -14.42
N HIS A 135 -12.22 -2.44 -13.81
CA HIS A 135 -11.13 -1.91 -13.00
C HIS A 135 -11.44 -2.20 -11.54
N ILE A 136 -10.47 -2.72 -10.79
CA ILE A 136 -10.57 -2.98 -9.35
C ILE A 136 -9.39 -2.29 -8.69
N LEU A 137 -9.65 -1.31 -7.83
CA LEU A 137 -8.66 -0.54 -7.11
C LEU A 137 -8.68 -0.93 -5.64
N LEU A 138 -7.56 -1.44 -5.15
CA LEU A 138 -7.40 -2.00 -3.81
C LEU A 138 -6.48 -1.15 -2.95
N THR A 139 -6.83 -1.02 -1.68
CA THR A 139 -5.95 -0.42 -0.68
C THR A 139 -4.74 -1.34 -0.44
N VAL A 140 -3.56 -0.75 -0.31
CA VAL A 140 -2.29 -1.50 -0.10
C VAL A 140 -1.79 -1.44 1.34
N ARG A 141 -2.67 -0.98 2.25
CA ARG A 141 -2.39 -0.82 3.67
C ARG A 141 -3.48 -1.54 4.48
N PRO A 142 -3.12 -2.34 5.49
CA PRO A 142 -4.09 -3.01 6.33
C PRO A 142 -4.69 -2.05 7.35
N LEU A 143 -5.82 -2.46 7.92
CA LEU A 143 -6.55 -1.71 8.94
C LEU A 143 -6.40 -2.38 10.31
N ASN A 144 -6.36 -1.57 11.35
CA ASN A 144 -6.57 -2.02 12.72
C ASN A 144 -8.06 -2.30 12.96
N GLU A 145 -8.40 -3.00 14.03
CA GLU A 145 -9.78 -3.30 14.42
C GLU A 145 -10.63 -2.03 14.61
N ASN A 146 -10.01 -0.91 14.97
CA ASN A 146 -10.67 0.38 15.14
C ASN A 146 -10.78 1.22 13.83
N GLY A 147 -10.49 0.61 12.67
CA GLY A 147 -10.58 1.28 11.36
C GLY A 147 -9.46 2.26 11.04
N THR A 148 -8.40 2.31 11.85
CA THR A 148 -7.22 3.12 11.53
C THR A 148 -6.20 2.35 10.69
N TRP A 149 -5.49 3.06 9.83
CA TRP A 149 -4.43 2.55 8.97
C TRP A 149 -3.22 1.97 9.74
N GLN A 150 -2.89 0.69 9.54
CA GLN A 150 -1.64 0.07 10.02
C GLN A 150 -0.43 0.51 9.20
N TYR A 151 0.79 0.48 9.74
CA TYR A 151 2.00 0.74 8.94
C TYR A 151 2.23 -0.32 7.86
N LYS A 152 2.63 0.08 6.65
CA LYS A 152 3.15 -0.85 5.62
C LYS A 152 4.54 -1.36 5.95
N THR A 153 5.35 -0.52 6.59
CA THR A 153 6.70 -0.82 7.02
C THR A 153 6.99 -0.18 8.36
N GLU A 154 7.65 -0.89 9.25
CA GLU A 154 8.17 -0.34 10.50
C GLU A 154 9.69 -0.12 10.40
N LYS A 155 10.20 0.95 11.01
CA LYS A 155 11.64 1.19 11.07
C LYS A 155 12.31 0.10 11.90
N GLU A 156 13.30 -0.54 11.30
CA GLU A 156 14.11 -1.57 11.94
C GLU A 156 15.54 -1.05 12.16
N TYR A 157 15.95 -0.96 13.43
CA TYR A 157 17.29 -0.54 13.84
C TYR A 157 18.26 -1.73 13.75
N LEU A 158 19.40 -1.52 13.09
CA LEU A 158 20.46 -2.52 13.02
C LEU A 158 21.36 -2.37 14.24
N CYS A 159 21.20 -3.30 15.17
CA CYS A 159 21.91 -3.32 16.45
C CYS A 159 23.01 -4.39 16.44
N ILE A 160 24.04 -4.20 17.26
CA ILE A 160 25.13 -5.16 17.42
C ILE A 160 25.20 -5.66 18.86
N LYS A 161 25.53 -6.94 19.01
CA LYS A 161 25.95 -7.58 20.25
C LYS A 161 26.97 -8.68 19.91
N ASP A 162 28.09 -8.75 20.63
CA ASP A 162 29.09 -9.82 20.51
C ASP A 162 29.57 -10.09 19.06
N GLY A 163 29.62 -9.05 18.22
CA GLY A 163 30.02 -9.14 16.81
C GLY A 163 28.90 -9.53 15.83
N GLU A 164 27.71 -9.87 16.32
CA GLU A 164 26.53 -10.17 15.50
C GLU A 164 25.68 -8.91 15.28
N GLU A 165 25.14 -8.73 14.06
CA GLU A 165 24.19 -7.66 13.72
C GLU A 165 22.77 -8.22 13.58
N LYS A 166 21.80 -7.58 14.23
CA LYS A 166 20.37 -7.97 14.15
C LYS A 166 19.46 -6.74 14.13
N GLY A 167 18.37 -6.86 13.36
CA GLY A 167 17.33 -5.85 13.24
C GLY A 167 16.31 -5.92 14.39
N PHE A 168 15.93 -4.76 14.92
CA PHE A 168 14.85 -4.63 15.92
C PHE A 168 13.95 -3.45 15.61
N THR A 169 12.64 -3.62 15.76
CA THR A 169 11.69 -2.51 15.77
C THR A 169 11.89 -1.62 17.00
N ALA A 170 11.21 -0.48 17.05
CA ALA A 170 11.29 0.41 18.22
C ALA A 170 10.76 -0.26 19.50
N SER A 171 9.71 -1.08 19.38
CA SER A 171 9.13 -1.84 20.48
C SER A 171 10.06 -2.95 20.96
N GLU A 172 10.59 -3.76 20.04
CA GLU A 172 11.51 -4.86 20.33
C GLU A 172 12.82 -4.39 20.95
N PHE A 173 13.35 -3.25 20.48
CA PHE A 173 14.62 -2.73 20.95
C PHE A 173 14.62 -2.46 22.46
N LYS A 174 13.48 -2.13 23.07
CA LYS A 174 13.40 -1.92 24.53
C LYS A 174 13.81 -3.17 25.32
N THR A 175 13.48 -4.36 24.81
CA THR A 175 13.86 -5.63 25.41
C THR A 175 15.27 -6.03 24.97
N ALA A 176 15.59 -5.89 23.69
CA ALA A 176 16.91 -6.23 23.16
C ALA A 176 18.03 -5.42 23.84
N GLN A 177 17.78 -4.14 24.13
CA GLN A 177 18.73 -3.28 24.85
C GLN A 177 19.08 -3.83 26.23
N LYS A 178 18.09 -4.36 26.98
CA LYS A 178 18.32 -5.00 28.28
C LYS A 178 19.15 -6.29 28.16
N GLN A 179 19.15 -6.91 26.99
CA GLN A 179 19.95 -8.10 26.67
C GLN A 179 21.33 -7.75 26.11
N GLY A 180 21.72 -6.47 26.08
CA GLY A 180 23.03 -6.01 25.64
C GLY A 180 23.13 -5.63 24.17
N TRP A 181 22.02 -5.57 23.43
CA TRP A 181 22.03 -5.08 22.05
C TRP A 181 22.15 -3.56 21.98
N GLU A 182 23.08 -3.06 21.18
CA GLU A 182 23.30 -1.63 21.01
C GLU A 182 22.99 -1.15 19.59
N LYS A 183 22.29 -0.03 19.48
CA LYS A 183 22.15 0.68 18.20
C LYS A 183 23.50 1.19 17.71
N GLN A 184 23.68 1.15 16.41
CA GLN A 184 24.84 1.73 15.75
C GLN A 184 24.56 3.17 15.31
N TYR A 185 25.55 4.05 15.44
CA TYR A 185 25.49 5.44 14.96
C TYR A 185 26.71 5.74 14.11
N ARG A 186 26.66 6.83 13.35
CA ARG A 186 27.78 7.26 12.51
C ARG A 186 28.78 8.06 13.35
N TYR A 187 30.03 7.63 13.37
CA TYR A 187 31.14 8.28 14.05
C TYR A 187 32.25 8.66 13.08
N LYS A 188 33.04 9.67 13.46
CA LYS A 188 34.25 10.07 12.72
C LYS A 188 35.46 9.29 13.24
N VAL A 189 36.04 8.46 12.38
CA VAL A 189 37.24 7.65 12.67
C VAL A 189 38.38 8.14 11.77
N GLY A 190 39.17 9.08 12.28
CA GLY A 190 40.16 9.81 11.49
C GLY A 190 39.52 10.55 10.31
N LYS A 191 39.81 10.12 9.08
CA LYS A 191 39.21 10.66 7.84
C LYS A 191 37.97 9.88 7.36
N LYS A 192 37.66 8.74 7.97
CA LYS A 192 36.54 7.86 7.57
C LYS A 192 35.31 8.10 8.46
N LYS A 193 34.16 7.65 7.96
CA LYS A 193 32.88 7.63 8.68
C LYS A 193 32.45 6.18 8.84
N GLU A 194 32.30 5.72 10.07
CA GLU A 194 32.00 4.32 10.36
C GLU A 194 30.77 4.21 11.27
N TYR A 195 30.05 3.10 11.14
CA TYR A 195 28.97 2.75 12.06
C TYR A 195 29.55 1.97 13.24
N LEU A 196 29.31 2.45 14.45
CA LEU A 196 29.78 1.83 15.69
C LEU A 196 28.68 1.89 16.76
N THR A 197 28.75 0.98 17.73
CA THR A 197 27.96 1.11 18.96
C THR A 197 28.47 2.26 19.81
N SER A 198 27.67 2.72 20.78
CA SER A 198 28.09 3.84 21.62
C SER A 198 29.23 3.44 22.55
N SER A 199 29.19 2.22 23.10
CA SER A 199 30.26 1.71 23.95
C SER A 199 31.61 1.65 23.23
N VAL A 200 31.64 1.09 22.01
CA VAL A 200 32.89 0.99 21.22
C VAL A 200 33.43 2.36 20.84
N ALA A 201 32.55 3.30 20.48
CA ALA A 201 32.96 4.66 20.15
C ALA A 201 33.51 5.39 21.37
N GLN A 202 32.91 5.21 22.55
CA GLN A 202 33.36 5.83 23.80
C GLN A 202 34.74 5.30 24.23
N GLU A 203 34.96 3.99 24.16
CA GLU A 203 36.25 3.36 24.46
C GLU A 203 37.38 3.93 23.58
N LYS A 204 37.07 4.23 22.31
CA LYS A 204 38.02 4.78 21.34
C LYS A 204 38.06 6.31 21.27
N GLY A 205 37.25 7.01 22.07
CA GLY A 205 37.17 8.48 22.07
C GLY A 205 36.64 9.09 20.77
N TYR A 206 35.78 8.39 20.03
CA TYR A 206 35.23 8.88 18.76
C TYR A 206 33.99 9.76 18.95
N GLU A 207 33.93 10.83 18.16
CA GLU A 207 32.80 11.78 18.16
C GLU A 207 31.67 11.31 17.23
N ARG A 208 30.43 11.33 17.76
CA ARG A 208 29.22 11.02 16.99
C ARG A 208 28.92 12.18 16.05
N ILE A 209 28.74 11.87 14.77
CA ILE A 209 28.44 12.88 13.73
C ILE A 209 26.99 12.84 13.23
N ASP A 210 26.25 11.80 13.60
CA ASP A 210 24.84 11.65 13.25
C ASP A 210 24.06 11.05 14.43
N LYS A 211 22.95 11.70 14.79
CA LYS A 211 22.03 11.23 15.84
C LYS A 211 21.10 10.11 15.36
N HIS A 212 20.98 9.90 14.06
CA HIS A 212 20.14 8.87 13.48
C HIS A 212 20.89 7.53 13.45
N PRO A 213 20.37 6.50 14.16
CA PRO A 213 20.99 5.20 14.17
C PRO A 213 20.90 4.52 12.80
N LYS A 214 21.81 3.59 12.54
CA LYS A 214 21.74 2.67 11.39
C LYS A 214 20.40 1.93 11.42
N SER A 215 19.72 1.89 10.28
CA SER A 215 18.49 1.14 10.09
C SER A 215 18.52 0.39 8.78
N SER A 216 17.69 -0.64 8.65
CA SER A 216 17.52 -1.33 7.37
C SER A 216 16.96 -0.35 6.32
N ARG A 217 17.30 -0.59 5.04
CA ARG A 217 16.97 0.33 3.95
C ARG A 217 15.46 0.49 3.73
N TYR A 218 14.70 -0.59 3.86
CA TYR A 218 13.26 -0.62 3.58
C TYR A 218 12.40 -0.83 4.83
N GLY A 219 13.03 -0.85 6.02
CA GLY A 219 12.35 -1.26 7.24
C GLY A 219 11.93 -2.73 7.20
N ARG A 220 11.20 -3.14 8.23
CA ARG A 220 10.51 -4.42 8.27
C ARG A 220 9.13 -4.27 7.63
N GLN A 221 8.80 -5.13 6.67
CA GLN A 221 7.48 -5.10 6.05
C GLN A 221 6.41 -5.56 7.04
N ASN A 222 5.23 -4.97 6.93
CA ASN A 222 4.04 -5.52 7.57
C ASN A 222 3.68 -6.84 6.86
N PRO A 223 3.55 -7.96 7.57
CA PRO A 223 3.32 -9.26 6.95
C PRO A 223 2.07 -9.31 6.07
N ILE A 224 1.01 -8.59 6.43
CA ILE A 224 -0.22 -8.52 5.64
C ILE A 224 0.04 -7.73 4.34
N SER A 225 0.71 -6.58 4.45
CA SER A 225 1.08 -5.78 3.26
C SER A 225 2.05 -6.53 2.35
N GLU A 226 2.99 -7.28 2.92
CA GLU A 226 3.94 -8.11 2.20
C GLU A 226 3.22 -9.21 1.43
N GLN A 227 2.33 -9.95 2.09
CA GLN A 227 1.50 -10.97 1.46
C GLN A 227 0.72 -10.39 0.28
N TRP A 228 -0.02 -9.30 0.46
CA TRP A 228 -0.84 -8.70 -0.61
C TRP A 228 -0.03 -8.23 -1.83
N ASN A 229 1.29 -8.07 -1.68
CA ASN A 229 2.15 -7.55 -2.72
C ASN A 229 3.21 -8.55 -3.18
N SER A 230 3.16 -9.81 -2.72
CA SER A 230 4.08 -10.86 -3.13
C SER A 230 3.70 -11.42 -4.50
N ASP A 231 4.69 -11.90 -5.24
CA ASP A 231 4.45 -12.52 -6.54
C ASP A 231 3.64 -13.82 -6.39
N GLU A 232 3.83 -14.57 -5.30
CA GLU A 232 3.03 -15.77 -5.02
C GLU A 232 1.55 -15.42 -4.85
N GLN A 233 1.23 -14.39 -4.06
CA GLN A 233 -0.16 -14.00 -3.83
C GLN A 233 -0.82 -13.47 -5.10
N LEU A 234 -0.06 -12.76 -5.96
CA LEU A 234 -0.55 -12.30 -7.26
C LEU A 234 -0.83 -13.44 -8.24
N CYS A 235 -0.13 -14.57 -8.13
CA CYS A 235 -0.41 -15.77 -8.92
C CYS A 235 -1.60 -16.60 -8.38
N ILE A 236 -1.93 -16.45 -7.10
CA ILE A 236 -3.08 -17.14 -6.48
C ILE A 236 -4.40 -16.47 -6.88
N TRP A 237 -4.39 -15.14 -7.05
CA TRP A 237 -5.55 -14.36 -7.49
C TRP A 237 -5.76 -14.46 -9.00
#